data_AF-A0A453GV13-F1
#
_entry.id   AF-A0A453GV13-F1
#
_cell.length_a   1.000
_cell.length_b   1.000
_cell.length_c   1.000
_cell.angle_alpha   90.00
_cell.angle_beta   90.00
_cell.angle_gamma   90.00
#
_symmetry.space_group_name_H-M   'P 1'
#
loop_
_entity.id
_entity.type
_entity.pdbx_description
1 polymer ?
#
loop_
_entity_poly.entity_id
_entity_poly.type
_entity_poly.pdbx_seq_one_letter_code
_entity_poly.pdbx_strand_id
1 'polypeptide(L)'
;TAGRSYRLALHPSRRPLRTSPPMALLRLHLLRPPPAPLAAFSSPWRRALPTTRPAAPASRLLCSNHPAAPSSPSPSIVGGLLDYLNESWTQFHATAEAKRQLLAAGFELLSENDDWNLQPGGRYFFTRNMSCLVAFAVGEKYRVGNGFNIIAAHTDSPCLKLKPRSASIKSGHQMVGVQTYGGGLWHTWFDRDLTLAGRVILKAPDGSFKHKLVKVNRPLIRVPTLAIHLDRTVNSEGFKPNLESHLAPLLATKCEETTVNFDDKKGSSSTKTVHHPLLLQ
;
A
#
# COMPACT_ATOMS: atom_id res chain seq x y z
N THR A 1 -16.41 29.25 -1.72
CA THR A 1 -16.61 27.87 -2.22
C THR A 1 -15.26 27.23 -2.49
N ALA A 2 -14.71 26.50 -1.51
CA ALA A 2 -13.35 25.96 -1.57
C ALA A 2 -13.34 24.58 -2.24
N GLY A 3 -12.71 24.48 -3.42
CA GLY A 3 -12.42 23.20 -4.05
C GLY A 3 -11.39 22.43 -3.24
N ARG A 4 -11.85 21.47 -2.42
CA ARG A 4 -10.98 20.48 -1.79
C ARG A 4 -10.79 19.33 -2.79
N SER A 5 -9.54 19.02 -3.15
CA SER A 5 -9.21 17.86 -3.98
C SER A 5 -8.76 16.71 -3.07
N TYR A 6 -9.41 15.56 -3.20
CA TYR A 6 -9.16 14.37 -2.38
C TYR A 6 -8.57 13.27 -3.24
N ARG A 7 -7.46 12.68 -2.80
CA ARG A 7 -6.94 11.42 -3.35
C ARG A 7 -6.91 10.40 -2.23
N LEU A 8 -8.11 9.89 -1.91
CA LEU A 8 -8.34 8.85 -0.91
C LEU A 8 -8.59 7.52 -1.60
N ALA A 9 -8.04 6.46 -1.04
CA ALA A 9 -8.24 5.08 -1.45
C ALA A 9 -8.82 4.28 -0.28
N LEU A 10 -9.58 3.24 -0.63
CA LEU A 10 -10.08 2.28 0.34
C LEU A 10 -8.97 1.31 0.72
N HIS A 11 -8.89 0.97 2.00
CA HIS A 11 -7.91 0.00 2.51
C HIS A 11 -8.60 -1.00 3.45
N PRO A 12 -8.25 -2.29 3.43
CA PRO A 12 -8.71 -3.24 4.44
C PRO A 12 -8.29 -2.78 5.86
N SER A 13 -9.24 -2.73 6.79
CA SER A 13 -9.00 -2.47 8.21
C SER A 13 -8.76 -3.79 8.95
N ARG A 14 -7.83 -3.80 9.90
CA ARG A 14 -7.64 -4.93 10.82
C ARG A 14 -8.50 -4.72 12.07
N ARG A 15 -9.14 -5.78 12.56
CA ARG A 15 -9.59 -5.84 13.96
C ARG A 15 -8.38 -6.04 14.88
N PRO A 16 -8.34 -5.44 16.08
CA PRO A 16 -7.42 -5.88 17.11
C PRO A 16 -7.69 -7.36 17.45
N LEU A 17 -6.62 -8.16 17.52
CA LEU A 17 -6.69 -9.56 17.94
C LEU A 17 -7.23 -9.61 19.36
N ARG A 18 -8.43 -10.16 19.55
CA ARG A 18 -8.94 -10.55 20.87
C ARG A 18 -8.17 -11.79 21.29
N THR A 19 -7.40 -11.70 22.37
CA THR A 19 -6.66 -12.83 22.94
C THR A 19 -7.64 -13.81 23.58
N SER A 20 -7.82 -14.98 22.97
CA SER A 20 -8.46 -16.15 23.57
C SER A 20 -7.37 -17.17 23.98
N PRO A 21 -7.54 -17.90 25.09
CA PRO A 21 -6.50 -18.81 25.62
C PRO A 21 -6.32 -20.07 24.75
N PRO A 22 -5.18 -20.78 24.86
CA PRO A 22 -4.76 -21.79 23.88
C PRO A 22 -5.57 -23.09 24.03
N MET A 23 -6.12 -23.57 22.93
CA MET A 23 -6.69 -24.91 22.83
C MET A 23 -5.63 -25.92 22.34
N ALA A 24 -5.70 -27.12 22.92
CA ALA A 24 -4.70 -28.18 22.89
C ALA A 24 -4.35 -28.70 21.48
N LEU A 25 -3.06 -29.02 21.31
CA LEU A 25 -2.50 -29.75 20.16
C LEU A 25 -2.94 -31.21 20.20
N LEU A 26 -3.66 -31.68 19.17
CA LEU A 26 -3.79 -33.10 18.85
C LEU A 26 -2.83 -33.44 17.70
N ARG A 27 -1.83 -34.27 18.00
CA ARG A 27 -0.77 -34.72 17.09
C ARG A 27 -1.24 -36.00 16.38
N LEU A 28 -1.39 -35.96 15.05
CA LEU A 28 -1.62 -37.17 14.24
C LEU A 28 -0.36 -37.48 13.43
N HIS A 29 0.09 -38.73 13.51
CA HIS A 29 1.31 -39.23 12.87
C HIS A 29 1.01 -39.98 11.56
N LEU A 30 1.95 -39.79 10.62
CA LEU A 30 2.39 -40.68 9.53
C LEU A 30 1.52 -40.78 8.26
N LEU A 31 2.16 -40.54 7.10
CA LEU A 31 2.43 -41.57 6.07
C LEU A 31 3.55 -41.11 5.11
N ARG A 32 4.33 -42.10 4.65
CA ARG A 32 5.63 -42.08 3.93
C ARG A 32 5.45 -41.88 2.40
N PRO A 33 6.45 -41.39 1.63
CA PRO A 33 6.36 -41.27 0.17
C PRO A 33 6.76 -42.56 -0.58
N PRO A 34 6.30 -42.78 -1.83
CA PRO A 34 6.69 -43.92 -2.67
C PRO A 34 7.97 -43.66 -3.49
N PRO A 35 8.61 -44.72 -4.04
CA PRO A 35 9.95 -44.66 -4.64
C PRO A 35 9.96 -44.34 -6.16
N ALA A 36 11.12 -43.89 -6.65
CA ALA A 36 11.42 -43.66 -8.06
C ALA A 36 11.90 -44.93 -8.78
N PRO A 37 11.80 -44.98 -10.13
CA PRO A 37 12.64 -45.87 -10.94
C PRO A 37 13.62 -45.12 -11.85
N LEU A 38 14.78 -45.76 -12.04
CA LEU A 38 15.87 -45.42 -12.95
C LEU A 38 15.55 -45.88 -14.39
N ALA A 39 15.97 -45.10 -15.38
CA ALA A 39 16.37 -45.60 -16.69
C ALA A 39 17.43 -44.68 -17.30
N ALA A 40 18.59 -45.27 -17.61
CA ALA A 40 19.70 -44.64 -18.28
C ALA A 40 19.45 -44.54 -19.79
N PHE A 41 19.78 -43.40 -20.39
CA PHE A 41 19.98 -43.28 -21.83
C PHE A 41 21.30 -42.58 -22.12
N SER A 42 22.11 -43.23 -22.94
CA SER A 42 23.45 -42.87 -23.37
C SER A 42 23.46 -41.73 -24.40
N SER A 43 24.44 -40.84 -24.27
CA SER A 43 24.80 -39.82 -25.28
C SER A 43 25.58 -40.42 -26.45
N PRO A 44 25.67 -39.72 -27.59
CA PRO A 44 26.98 -39.63 -28.23
C PRO A 44 27.25 -38.27 -28.93
N TRP A 45 27.42 -37.17 -28.19
CA TRP A 45 28.08 -35.96 -28.75
C TRP A 45 28.99 -35.32 -27.70
N ARG A 46 30.26 -35.76 -27.65
CA ARG A 46 31.36 -35.01 -27.02
C ARG A 46 32.38 -34.67 -28.10
N ARG A 47 32.58 -33.38 -28.36
CA ARG A 47 33.85 -32.85 -28.87
C ARG A 47 34.60 -32.25 -27.69
N ALA A 48 35.83 -32.70 -27.51
CA ALA A 48 36.76 -32.19 -26.51
C ALA A 48 37.32 -30.83 -26.95
N LEU A 49 37.50 -29.91 -25.99
CA LEU A 49 38.32 -28.72 -26.12
C LEU A 49 39.25 -28.62 -24.91
N PRO A 50 40.51 -28.16 -25.09
CA PRO A 50 41.54 -28.28 -24.08
C PRO A 50 41.46 -27.21 -22.98
N THR A 51 41.78 -27.67 -21.77
CA THR A 51 42.03 -26.91 -20.55
C THR A 51 43.34 -26.16 -20.59
N THR A 52 43.30 -24.83 -20.44
CA THR A 52 44.37 -24.05 -19.81
C THR A 52 43.75 -22.95 -18.95
N ARG A 53 44.17 -22.89 -17.69
CA ARG A 53 43.70 -21.94 -16.66
C ARG A 53 44.94 -21.20 -16.14
N PRO A 54 44.99 -19.85 -16.16
CA PRO A 54 45.97 -19.13 -15.37
C PRO A 54 45.44 -18.87 -13.95
N ALA A 55 46.34 -18.94 -12.97
CA ALA A 55 46.07 -18.63 -11.57
C ALA A 55 46.01 -17.12 -11.35
N ALA A 56 44.99 -16.64 -10.63
CA ALA A 56 44.90 -15.26 -10.13
C ALA A 56 45.35 -15.19 -8.66
N PRO A 57 46.05 -14.12 -8.21
CA PRO A 57 46.52 -14.02 -6.85
C PRO A 57 45.39 -13.62 -5.89
N ALA A 58 45.34 -14.28 -4.73
CA ALA A 58 44.43 -13.99 -3.65
C ALA A 58 44.85 -12.69 -2.93
N SER A 59 44.11 -11.60 -3.15
CA SER A 59 44.21 -10.42 -2.30
C SER A 59 43.40 -10.65 -1.02
N ARG A 60 44.09 -10.86 0.09
CA ARG A 60 43.49 -10.92 1.44
C ARG A 60 42.97 -9.54 1.81
N LEU A 61 41.65 -9.42 1.97
CA LEU A 61 41.02 -8.27 2.63
C LEU A 61 41.36 -8.33 4.13
N LEU A 62 42.08 -7.32 4.62
CA LEU A 62 42.28 -7.06 6.04
C LEU A 62 40.99 -6.41 6.58
N CYS A 63 40.16 -7.19 7.28
CA CYS A 63 39.09 -6.64 8.10
C CYS A 63 39.72 -5.99 9.35
N SER A 64 39.46 -4.70 9.55
CA SER A 64 39.80 -3.99 10.79
C SER A 64 38.92 -4.50 11.94
N ASN A 65 39.54 -4.95 13.02
CA ASN A 65 38.87 -5.38 14.25
C ASN A 65 38.52 -4.15 15.10
N HIS A 66 37.28 -3.65 14.96
CA HIS A 66 36.66 -2.88 16.04
C HIS A 66 35.76 -3.81 16.87
N PRO A 67 35.81 -3.75 18.21
CA PRO A 67 34.92 -4.55 19.05
C PRO A 67 33.48 -4.06 18.83
N ALA A 68 32.66 -4.92 18.23
CA ALA A 68 31.24 -4.67 18.04
C ALA A 68 30.55 -4.60 19.41
N ALA A 69 29.88 -3.48 19.69
CA ALA A 69 28.89 -3.40 20.76
C ALA A 69 27.84 -4.51 20.58
N PRO A 70 27.24 -5.04 21.66
CA PRO A 70 26.25 -6.11 21.57
C PRO A 70 25.12 -5.68 20.64
N SER A 71 25.06 -6.31 19.47
CA SER A 71 24.05 -6.03 18.46
C SER A 71 22.72 -6.55 18.97
N SER A 72 21.80 -5.62 19.23
CA SER A 72 20.38 -5.93 19.29
C SER A 72 20.01 -6.82 18.09
N PRO A 73 19.20 -7.88 18.26
CA PRO A 73 18.85 -8.74 17.14
C PRO A 73 18.27 -7.89 16.02
N SER A 74 18.88 -7.99 14.83
CA SER A 74 18.39 -7.29 13.65
C SER A 74 16.93 -7.69 13.43
N PRO A 75 16.02 -6.72 13.22
CA PRO A 75 14.62 -7.05 12.99
C PRO A 75 14.51 -7.99 11.79
N SER A 76 13.73 -9.06 11.94
CA SER A 76 13.49 -10.02 10.87
C SER A 76 12.98 -9.29 9.61
N ILE A 77 13.52 -9.64 8.44
CA ILE A 77 13.10 -9.08 7.14
C ILE A 77 11.58 -9.21 6.98
N VAL A 78 11.00 -10.32 7.43
CA VAL A 78 9.55 -10.56 7.39
C VAL A 78 8.81 -9.57 8.30
N GLY A 79 9.30 -9.34 9.52
CA GLY A 79 8.72 -8.36 10.44
C GLY A 79 8.76 -6.95 9.85
N GLY A 80 9.92 -6.52 9.36
CA GLY A 80 10.09 -5.21 8.73
C GLY A 80 9.21 -5.02 7.49
N LEU A 81 9.01 -6.06 6.67
CA LEU A 81 8.09 -6.02 5.54
C LEU A 81 6.64 -5.83 6.02
N LEU A 82 6.20 -6.58 7.03
CA LEU A 82 4.84 -6.46 7.57
C LEU A 82 4.59 -5.07 8.16
N ASP A 83 5.56 -4.51 8.87
CA ASP A 83 5.48 -3.15 9.42
C ASP A 83 5.41 -2.11 8.29
N TYR A 84 6.25 -2.23 7.27
CA TYR A 84 6.22 -1.35 6.10
C TYR A 84 4.84 -1.39 5.41
N LEU A 85 4.28 -2.59 5.17
CA LEU A 85 2.96 -2.75 4.57
C LEU A 85 1.84 -2.18 5.45
N ASN A 86 1.92 -2.37 6.77
CA ASN A 86 0.95 -1.84 7.72
C ASN A 86 0.99 -0.30 7.81
N GLU A 87 2.10 0.34 7.48
CA GLU A 87 2.18 1.80 7.37
C GLU A 87 1.86 2.33 5.96
N SER A 88 2.05 1.53 4.91
CA SER A 88 1.99 1.94 3.51
C SER A 88 0.63 1.76 2.83
N TRP A 89 -0.46 2.22 3.43
CA TRP A 89 -1.83 1.96 2.94
C TRP A 89 -2.16 2.56 1.57
N THR A 90 -1.41 3.59 1.16
CA THR A 90 -1.50 4.18 -0.18
C THR A 90 -0.10 4.50 -0.69
N GLN A 91 0.05 4.78 -1.98
CA GLN A 91 1.33 5.21 -2.56
C GLN A 91 1.95 6.43 -1.84
N PHE A 92 1.11 7.28 -1.24
CA PHE A 92 1.57 8.42 -0.45
C PHE A 92 2.16 8.00 0.89
N HIS A 93 1.54 7.01 1.54
CA HIS A 93 2.07 6.47 2.79
C HIS A 93 3.30 5.60 2.56
N ALA A 94 3.36 4.84 1.47
CA ALA A 94 4.55 4.10 1.05
C ALA A 94 5.75 5.04 0.88
N THR A 95 5.55 6.15 0.16
CA THR A 95 6.59 7.16 -0.02
C THR A 95 6.98 7.83 1.31
N ALA A 96 6.01 8.11 2.19
CA ALA A 96 6.27 8.71 3.50
C ALA A 96 7.04 7.76 4.43
N GLU A 97 6.71 6.47 4.44
CA GLU A 97 7.39 5.46 5.24
C GLU A 97 8.81 5.20 4.72
N ALA A 98 8.99 5.07 3.40
CA ALA A 98 10.32 5.00 2.79
C ALA A 98 11.17 6.24 3.13
N LYS A 99 10.59 7.44 3.03
CA LYS A 99 11.24 8.69 3.47
C LYS A 99 11.66 8.63 4.94
N ARG A 100 10.79 8.16 5.83
CA ARG A 100 11.07 8.04 7.27
C ARG A 100 12.27 7.11 7.51
N GLN A 101 12.29 5.95 6.84
CA GLN A 101 13.38 4.98 6.97
C GLN A 101 14.70 5.51 6.39
N LEU A 102 14.68 6.21 5.26
CA LEU A 102 15.87 6.81 4.65
C LEU A 102 16.47 7.91 5.54
N LEU A 103 15.64 8.78 6.12
CA LEU A 103 16.09 9.78 7.09
C LEU A 103 16.74 9.12 8.31
N ALA A 104 16.13 8.05 8.84
CA ALA A 104 16.70 7.28 9.96
C ALA A 104 18.03 6.59 9.60
N ALA A 105 18.23 6.24 8.32
CA ALA A 105 19.47 5.70 7.79
C ALA A 105 20.52 6.78 7.45
N GLY A 106 20.25 8.05 7.74
CA GLY A 106 21.16 9.16 7.49
C GLY A 106 21.30 9.50 6.01
N PHE A 107 20.22 9.41 5.24
CA PHE A 107 20.11 10.04 3.93
C PHE A 107 19.61 11.49 4.06
N GLU A 108 20.12 12.36 3.21
CA GLU A 108 19.72 13.76 3.10
C GLU A 108 18.54 13.93 2.13
N LEU A 109 17.52 14.69 2.54
CA LEU A 109 16.39 15.03 1.70
C LEU A 109 16.74 16.22 0.81
N LEU A 110 16.67 16.03 -0.51
CA LEU A 110 16.85 17.06 -1.51
C LEU A 110 15.50 17.68 -1.94
N SER A 111 15.52 18.98 -2.24
CA SER A 111 14.44 19.71 -2.89
C SER A 111 14.66 19.71 -4.40
N GLU A 112 13.67 19.29 -5.18
CA GLU A 112 13.76 19.33 -6.66
C GLU A 112 13.77 20.74 -7.25
N ASN A 113 13.55 21.77 -6.43
CA ASN A 113 13.55 23.17 -6.86
C ASN A 113 14.90 23.87 -6.61
N ASP A 114 15.86 23.18 -5.98
CA ASP A 114 17.12 23.76 -5.55
C ASP A 114 18.26 23.16 -6.38
N ASP A 115 19.36 23.89 -6.54
CA ASP A 115 20.61 23.34 -7.07
C ASP A 115 21.22 22.36 -6.07
N TRP A 116 21.70 21.21 -6.57
CA TRP A 116 22.23 20.14 -5.71
C TRP A 116 23.76 20.13 -5.69
N ASN A 117 24.35 20.18 -4.50
CA ASN A 117 25.77 19.99 -4.30
C ASN A 117 26.09 18.58 -3.79
N LEU A 118 26.10 17.61 -4.68
CA LEU A 118 26.29 16.19 -4.35
C LEU A 118 27.78 15.85 -4.12
N GLN A 119 28.07 15.10 -3.06
CA GLN A 119 29.44 14.72 -2.70
C GLN A 119 29.67 13.20 -2.83
N PRO A 120 30.88 12.75 -3.23
CA PRO A 120 31.28 11.35 -3.08
C PRO A 120 31.12 10.89 -1.62
N GLY A 121 30.58 9.68 -1.42
CA GLY A 121 30.21 9.15 -0.09
C GLY A 121 28.85 9.65 0.42
N GLY A 122 28.24 10.64 -0.23
CA GLY A 122 26.95 11.20 0.15
C GLY A 122 25.77 10.27 -0.14
N ARG A 123 24.70 10.40 0.64
CA ARG A 123 23.45 9.62 0.50
C ARG A 123 22.28 10.58 0.47
N TYR A 124 21.49 10.50 -0.60
CA TYR A 124 20.48 11.51 -0.90
C TYR A 124 19.19 10.86 -1.37
N PHE A 125 18.09 11.57 -1.18
CA PHE A 125 16.82 11.20 -1.80
C PHE A 125 15.95 12.42 -2.04
N PHE A 126 15.05 12.33 -3.01
CA PHE A 126 13.99 13.32 -3.21
C PHE A 126 12.66 12.62 -3.45
N THR A 127 11.57 13.38 -3.33
CA THR A 127 10.23 12.89 -3.59
C THR A 127 9.49 13.77 -4.57
N ARG A 128 8.74 13.16 -5.49
CA ARG A 128 7.88 13.86 -6.44
C ARG A 128 6.42 13.54 -6.19
N ASN A 129 5.58 14.57 -6.12
CA ASN A 129 4.14 14.47 -5.83
C ASN A 129 3.82 13.70 -4.52
N MET A 130 4.77 13.52 -3.61
CA MET A 130 4.65 12.65 -2.42
C MET A 130 4.28 11.18 -2.71
N SER A 131 4.36 10.73 -3.96
CA SER A 131 4.00 9.35 -4.35
C SER A 131 5.11 8.60 -5.06
N CYS A 132 6.18 9.30 -5.43
CA CYS A 132 7.39 8.74 -6.00
C CYS A 132 8.57 9.17 -5.13
N LEU A 133 9.52 8.28 -4.95
CA LEU A 133 10.76 8.52 -4.21
C LEU A 133 11.92 7.97 -5.02
N VAL A 134 12.99 8.75 -5.13
CA VAL A 134 14.26 8.31 -5.69
C VAL A 134 15.31 8.50 -4.61
N ALA A 135 15.97 7.41 -4.22
CA ALA A 135 17.09 7.42 -3.28
C ALA A 135 18.34 6.91 -3.98
N PHE A 136 19.48 7.52 -3.69
CA PHE A 136 20.76 7.15 -4.26
C PHE A 136 21.90 7.42 -3.28
N ALA A 137 22.95 6.62 -3.39
CA ALA A 137 24.20 6.80 -2.66
C ALA A 137 25.33 6.98 -3.67
N VAL A 138 26.10 8.06 -3.52
CA VAL A 138 27.25 8.34 -4.38
C VAL A 138 28.44 7.59 -3.82
N GLY A 139 28.99 6.64 -4.56
CA GLY A 139 30.16 5.88 -4.11
C GLY A 139 31.36 6.80 -3.89
N GLU A 140 32.20 6.51 -2.89
CA GLU A 140 33.39 7.32 -2.56
C GLU A 140 34.37 7.47 -3.73
N LYS A 141 34.42 6.47 -4.63
CA LYS A 141 35.27 6.46 -5.82
C LYS A 141 34.54 6.91 -7.10
N TYR A 142 33.31 7.39 -6.97
CA TYR A 142 32.54 7.86 -8.11
C TYR A 142 33.27 9.04 -8.78
N ARG A 143 33.30 9.02 -10.11
CA ARG A 143 33.76 10.11 -10.96
C ARG A 143 32.72 10.34 -12.04
N VAL A 144 32.61 11.57 -12.53
CA VAL A 144 31.73 11.90 -13.66
C VAL A 144 32.06 10.98 -14.84
N GLY A 145 31.05 10.33 -15.41
CA GLY A 145 31.18 9.32 -16.47
C GLY A 145 31.09 7.87 -15.99
N ASN A 146 31.18 7.60 -14.68
CA ASN A 146 30.90 6.27 -14.14
C ASN A 146 29.40 5.90 -14.28
N GLY A 147 29.11 4.60 -14.28
CA GLY A 147 27.74 4.08 -14.37
C GLY A 147 26.95 4.06 -13.06
N PHE A 148 25.71 3.58 -13.13
CA PHE A 148 24.78 3.48 -12.02
C PHE A 148 24.30 2.03 -11.82
N ASN A 149 24.13 1.63 -10.56
CA ASN A 149 23.42 0.40 -10.19
C ASN A 149 22.01 0.78 -9.76
N ILE A 150 21.00 0.42 -10.57
CA ILE A 150 19.63 0.89 -10.38
C ILE A 150 18.71 -0.29 -10.06
N ILE A 151 17.90 -0.12 -9.01
CA ILE A 151 16.76 -0.97 -8.70
C ILE A 151 15.51 -0.10 -8.84
N ALA A 152 14.54 -0.58 -9.62
CA ALA A 152 13.27 0.09 -9.84
C ALA A 152 12.10 -0.76 -9.34
N ALA A 153 11.18 -0.11 -8.66
CA ALA A 153 9.90 -0.66 -8.20
C ALA A 153 8.83 0.43 -8.31
N HIS A 154 7.57 0.09 -8.00
CA HIS A 154 6.47 1.05 -7.99
C HIS A 154 5.76 1.05 -6.64
N THR A 155 5.17 2.19 -6.26
CA THR A 155 4.59 2.44 -4.92
C THR A 155 3.07 2.24 -4.88
N ASP A 156 2.44 2.06 -6.03
CA ASP A 156 1.00 1.93 -6.15
C ASP A 156 0.55 0.47 -6.22
N SER A 157 -0.72 0.25 -5.94
CA SER A 157 -1.37 -1.05 -6.06
C SER A 157 -2.82 -0.85 -6.52
N PRO A 158 -3.43 -1.82 -7.22
CA PRO A 158 -4.82 -1.71 -7.60
C PRO A 158 -5.73 -1.48 -6.39
N CYS A 159 -6.62 -0.51 -6.47
CA CYS A 159 -7.49 -0.12 -5.36
C CYS A 159 -8.77 0.58 -5.81
N LEU A 160 -9.69 0.78 -4.87
CA LEU A 160 -10.85 1.66 -5.04
C LEU A 160 -10.49 3.07 -4.55
N LYS A 161 -10.62 4.07 -5.41
CA LYS A 161 -10.40 5.49 -5.08
C LYS A 161 -11.73 6.22 -4.98
N LEU A 162 -11.81 7.23 -4.12
CA LEU A 162 -12.99 8.08 -4.09
C LEU A 162 -13.14 8.85 -5.41
N LYS A 163 -14.36 8.91 -5.94
CA LYS A 163 -14.69 9.82 -7.04
C LYS A 163 -14.60 11.27 -6.57
N PRO A 164 -14.32 12.25 -7.47
CA PRO A 164 -14.33 13.67 -7.12
C PRO A 164 -15.65 14.18 -6.53
N ARG A 165 -16.76 13.51 -6.87
CA ARG A 165 -18.04 13.65 -6.17
C ARG A 165 -18.45 12.26 -5.71
N SER A 166 -18.34 12.00 -4.40
CA SER A 166 -18.54 10.66 -3.85
C SER A 166 -19.78 10.51 -2.99
N ALA A 167 -20.45 11.60 -2.60
CA ALA A 167 -21.70 11.48 -1.84
C ALA A 167 -22.81 10.86 -2.70
N SER A 168 -23.41 9.77 -2.22
CA SER A 168 -24.59 9.14 -2.82
C SER A 168 -25.51 8.59 -1.72
N ILE A 169 -26.80 8.44 -2.04
CA ILE A 169 -27.82 7.86 -1.16
C ILE A 169 -28.62 6.84 -1.96
N LYS A 170 -28.83 5.65 -1.42
CA LYS A 170 -29.66 4.60 -2.02
C LYS A 170 -30.40 3.83 -0.94
N SER A 171 -31.72 3.68 -1.09
CA SER A 171 -32.57 2.89 -0.19
C SER A 171 -32.35 3.18 1.30
N GLY A 172 -32.28 4.47 1.68
CA GLY A 172 -32.05 4.89 3.08
C GLY A 172 -30.59 4.78 3.57
N HIS A 173 -29.64 4.39 2.72
CA HIS A 173 -28.23 4.25 3.08
C HIS A 173 -27.37 5.32 2.42
N GLN A 174 -26.43 5.87 3.19
CA GLN A 174 -25.36 6.73 2.69
C GLN A 174 -24.31 5.84 2.02
N MET A 175 -24.13 6.03 0.72
CA MET A 175 -23.19 5.29 -0.12
C MET A 175 -22.04 6.20 -0.56
N VAL A 176 -20.92 5.59 -0.94
CA VAL A 176 -19.73 6.31 -1.38
C VAL A 176 -19.40 5.96 -2.83
N GLY A 177 -19.39 6.96 -3.71
CA GLY A 177 -18.94 6.81 -5.09
C GLY A 177 -17.44 6.54 -5.17
N VAL A 178 -17.07 5.42 -5.78
CA VAL A 178 -15.68 4.99 -5.96
C VAL A 178 -15.36 4.74 -7.42
N GLN A 179 -14.09 4.81 -7.78
CA GLN A 179 -13.55 4.45 -9.09
C GLN A 179 -12.45 3.42 -8.92
N THR A 180 -12.37 2.47 -9.85
CA THR A 180 -11.29 1.49 -9.90
C THR A 180 -9.99 2.14 -10.33
N TYR A 181 -8.89 1.72 -9.72
CA TYR A 181 -7.53 2.07 -10.11
C TYR A 181 -6.73 0.79 -10.35
N GLY A 182 -6.13 0.65 -11.53
CA GLY A 182 -5.42 -0.57 -11.94
C GLY A 182 -6.37 -1.74 -12.29
N GLY A 183 -5.79 -2.93 -12.49
CA GLY A 183 -6.50 -4.18 -12.81
C GLY A 183 -6.75 -5.05 -11.57
N GLY A 184 -7.51 -4.54 -10.61
CA GLY A 184 -7.76 -5.25 -9.35
C GLY A 184 -8.67 -6.48 -9.50
N LEU A 185 -8.48 -7.47 -8.64
CA LEU A 185 -9.43 -8.58 -8.48
C LEU A 185 -10.63 -8.11 -7.66
N TRP A 186 -11.57 -7.41 -8.29
CA TRP A 186 -12.60 -6.63 -7.60
C TRP A 186 -13.54 -7.43 -6.70
N HIS A 187 -13.76 -8.72 -6.99
CA HIS A 187 -14.53 -9.59 -6.12
C HIS A 187 -13.93 -9.72 -4.72
N THR A 188 -12.60 -9.59 -4.56
CA THR A 188 -11.91 -9.69 -3.27
C THR A 188 -12.16 -8.50 -2.32
N TRP A 189 -12.71 -7.40 -2.85
CA TRP A 189 -13.04 -6.18 -2.11
C TRP A 189 -14.42 -6.24 -1.44
N PHE A 190 -15.27 -7.16 -1.89
CA PHE A 190 -16.55 -7.39 -1.26
C PHE A 190 -16.37 -8.01 0.13
N ASP A 191 -17.26 -7.66 1.03
CA ASP A 191 -17.34 -8.18 2.40
C ASP A 191 -16.07 -8.02 3.25
N ARG A 192 -15.23 -7.04 2.89
CA ARG A 192 -14.10 -6.59 3.69
C ARG A 192 -14.52 -5.41 4.58
N ASP A 193 -13.98 -5.40 5.79
CA ASP A 193 -13.98 -4.22 6.64
C ASP A 193 -13.00 -3.21 5.99
N LEU A 194 -13.51 -2.18 5.32
CA LEU A 194 -12.69 -1.20 4.61
C LEU A 194 -12.66 0.12 5.36
N THR A 195 -11.61 0.90 5.13
CA THR A 195 -11.42 2.24 5.66
C THR A 195 -10.78 3.16 4.62
N LEU A 196 -10.51 4.41 4.98
CA LEU A 196 -9.97 5.44 4.11
C LEU A 196 -8.56 5.84 4.51
N ALA A 197 -7.69 5.93 3.50
CA ALA A 197 -6.41 6.57 3.61
C ALA A 197 -6.04 7.32 2.33
N GLY A 198 -5.16 8.31 2.43
CA GLY A 198 -4.63 9.02 1.28
C GLY A 198 -4.12 10.40 1.62
N ARG A 199 -4.31 11.33 0.69
CA ARG A 199 -3.85 12.72 0.82
C ARG A 199 -4.99 13.70 0.59
N VAL A 200 -5.01 14.74 1.41
CA VAL A 200 -5.87 15.91 1.25
C VAL A 200 -5.03 17.16 1.02
N ILE A 201 -5.57 18.08 0.23
CA ILE A 201 -4.98 19.41 0.00
C ILE A 201 -5.84 20.41 0.76
N LEU A 202 -5.22 21.11 1.70
CA LEU A 202 -5.87 22.09 2.57
C LEU A 202 -5.37 23.48 2.20
N LYS A 203 -6.29 24.44 2.09
CA LYS A 203 -5.95 25.86 1.97
C LYS A 203 -5.68 26.41 3.38
N ALA A 204 -4.51 26.97 3.60
CA ALA A 204 -4.12 27.62 4.86
C ALA A 204 -4.66 29.05 4.93
N PRO A 205 -4.69 29.68 6.13
CA PRO A 205 -5.19 31.04 6.31
C PRO A 205 -4.45 32.10 5.48
N ASP A 206 -3.16 31.87 5.23
CA ASP A 206 -2.28 32.70 4.39
C ASP A 206 -2.52 32.53 2.87
N GLY A 207 -3.48 31.68 2.47
CA GLY A 207 -3.79 31.39 1.08
C GLY A 207 -2.95 30.29 0.44
N SER A 208 -1.90 29.81 1.12
CA SER A 208 -1.07 28.70 0.65
C SER A 208 -1.81 27.36 0.69
N PHE A 209 -1.31 26.36 -0.04
CA PHE A 209 -1.85 25.00 -0.03
C PHE A 209 -0.89 24.05 0.70
N LYS A 210 -1.43 23.25 1.63
CA LYS A 210 -0.68 22.25 2.39
C LYS A 210 -1.23 20.87 2.11
N HIS A 211 -0.33 19.92 1.89
CA HIS A 211 -0.68 18.51 1.77
C HIS A 211 -0.66 17.85 3.14
N LYS A 212 -1.69 17.06 3.46
CA LYS A 212 -1.74 16.24 4.67
C LYS A 212 -2.11 14.81 4.32
N LEU A 213 -1.44 13.86 4.96
CA LEU A 213 -1.82 12.45 4.92
C LEU A 213 -2.97 12.21 5.89
N VAL A 214 -3.89 11.34 5.48
CA VAL A 214 -5.03 10.89 6.27
C VAL A 214 -5.00 9.38 6.29
N LYS A 215 -5.14 8.78 7.47
CA LYS A 215 -5.23 7.34 7.69
C LYS A 215 -6.22 7.11 8.83
N VAL A 216 -7.42 6.64 8.51
CA VAL A 216 -8.45 6.38 9.54
C VAL A 216 -8.29 4.96 10.05
N ASN A 217 -7.74 4.81 11.26
CA ASN A 217 -7.39 3.50 11.81
C ASN A 217 -8.56 2.77 12.48
N ARG A 218 -9.67 2.64 11.74
CA ARG A 218 -10.85 1.83 12.11
C ARG A 218 -11.65 1.48 10.85
N PRO A 219 -12.43 0.39 10.82
CA PRO A 219 -13.36 0.14 9.73
C PRO A 219 -14.39 1.27 9.62
N LEU A 220 -14.65 1.72 8.40
CA LEU A 220 -15.60 2.79 8.10
C LEU A 220 -16.68 2.37 7.13
N ILE A 221 -16.32 1.58 6.11
CA ILE A 221 -17.18 1.31 4.98
C ILE A 221 -17.07 -0.15 4.55
N ARG A 222 -18.06 -0.63 3.82
CA ARG A 222 -18.10 -2.02 3.34
C ARG A 222 -18.80 -2.10 1.99
N VAL A 223 -18.31 -2.96 1.10
CA VAL A 223 -19.02 -3.33 -0.14
C VAL A 223 -19.69 -4.67 0.11
N PRO A 224 -20.99 -4.73 0.43
CA PRO A 224 -21.66 -6.00 0.74
C PRO A 224 -21.92 -6.83 -0.52
N THR A 225 -21.82 -8.16 -0.42
CA THR A 225 -22.37 -9.05 -1.46
C THR A 225 -23.90 -9.10 -1.41
N LEU A 226 -24.52 -9.42 -2.56
CA LEU A 226 -25.92 -9.82 -2.59
C LEU A 226 -26.04 -11.26 -2.07
N ALA A 227 -27.07 -11.53 -1.27
CA ALA A 227 -27.32 -12.88 -0.77
C ALA A 227 -27.57 -13.87 -1.91
N ILE A 228 -26.94 -15.06 -1.85
CA ILE A 228 -27.06 -16.10 -2.89
C ILE A 228 -28.51 -16.54 -3.18
N HIS A 229 -29.42 -16.41 -2.21
CA HIS A 229 -30.83 -16.71 -2.41
C HIS A 229 -31.48 -15.84 -3.50
N LEU A 230 -30.94 -14.64 -3.72
CA LEU A 230 -31.37 -13.64 -4.71
C LEU A 230 -30.50 -13.66 -5.98
N ASP A 231 -29.40 -14.40 -5.99
CA ASP A 231 -28.52 -14.63 -7.14
C ASP A 231 -28.01 -16.08 -7.11
N ARG A 232 -28.86 -16.99 -7.61
CA ARG A 232 -28.61 -18.44 -7.52
C ARG A 232 -27.58 -18.94 -8.54
N THR A 233 -27.26 -18.14 -9.56
CA THR A 233 -26.35 -18.56 -10.64
C THR A 233 -24.89 -18.21 -10.34
N VAL A 234 -24.60 -17.44 -9.28
CA VAL A 234 -23.24 -16.99 -8.93
C VAL A 234 -22.19 -18.11 -8.84
N ASN A 235 -22.57 -19.30 -8.36
CA ASN A 235 -21.65 -20.44 -8.22
C ASN A 235 -21.42 -21.17 -9.55
N SER A 236 -22.38 -21.16 -10.47
CA SER A 236 -22.29 -21.83 -11.77
C SER A 236 -21.74 -20.92 -12.88
N GLU A 237 -22.07 -19.64 -12.85
CA GLU A 237 -21.74 -18.65 -13.88
C GLU A 237 -20.61 -17.69 -13.48
N GLY A 238 -20.24 -17.70 -12.20
CA GLY A 238 -19.22 -16.85 -11.60
C GLY A 238 -19.74 -15.48 -11.14
N PHE A 239 -19.13 -14.95 -10.07
CA PHE A 239 -19.46 -13.63 -9.55
C PHE A 239 -18.90 -12.51 -10.45
N LYS A 240 -19.81 -11.82 -11.17
CA LYS A 240 -19.49 -10.80 -12.18
C LYS A 240 -20.09 -9.44 -11.80
N PRO A 241 -19.58 -8.75 -10.76
CA PRO A 241 -20.13 -7.49 -10.33
C PRO A 241 -19.90 -6.40 -11.41
N ASN A 242 -20.91 -5.58 -11.66
CA ASN A 242 -20.72 -4.35 -12.42
C ASN A 242 -19.94 -3.35 -11.56
N LEU A 243 -18.83 -2.87 -12.09
CA LEU A 243 -17.86 -2.07 -11.32
C LEU A 243 -18.36 -0.66 -10.97
N GLU A 244 -19.42 -0.18 -11.63
CA GLU A 244 -20.03 1.12 -11.31
C GLU A 244 -21.16 0.96 -10.30
N SER A 245 -22.08 0.02 -10.55
CA SER A 245 -23.30 -0.11 -9.74
C SER A 245 -23.16 -0.99 -8.50
N HIS A 246 -22.23 -1.95 -8.49
CA HIS A 246 -22.12 -2.95 -7.40
C HIS A 246 -20.90 -2.73 -6.49
N LEU A 247 -19.96 -1.85 -6.83
CA LEU A 247 -18.76 -1.57 -6.01
C LEU A 247 -18.90 -0.38 -5.05
N ALA A 248 -20.00 0.36 -5.09
CA ALA A 248 -20.21 1.49 -4.19
C ALA A 248 -20.32 1.02 -2.72
N PRO A 249 -19.39 1.41 -1.82
CA PRO A 249 -19.45 1.00 -0.44
C PRO A 249 -20.55 1.73 0.33
N LEU A 250 -21.12 1.02 1.31
CA LEU A 250 -22.00 1.56 2.33
C LEU A 250 -21.16 2.23 3.43
N LEU A 251 -21.57 3.42 3.85
CA LEU A 251 -20.91 4.21 4.89
C LEU A 251 -21.74 4.28 6.17
N ALA A 252 -23.03 4.61 6.05
CA ALA A 252 -23.92 4.75 7.19
C ALA A 252 -25.37 4.54 6.75
N THR A 253 -26.25 4.23 7.69
CA THR A 253 -27.70 4.39 7.51
C THR A 253 -28.06 5.86 7.67
N LYS A 254 -29.04 6.35 6.89
CA LYS A 254 -29.64 7.64 7.17
C LYS A 254 -30.45 7.45 8.46
N CYS A 255 -30.13 8.20 9.52
CA CYS A 255 -31.04 8.30 10.64
C CYS A 255 -32.32 8.97 10.11
N GLU A 256 -33.47 8.33 10.28
CA GLU A 256 -34.73 9.05 10.20
C GLU A 256 -34.69 10.06 11.34
N GLU A 257 -34.57 11.35 11.01
CA GLU A 257 -34.93 12.39 11.97
C GLU A 257 -36.41 12.14 12.27
N THR A 258 -36.71 11.59 13.44
CA THR A 258 -38.06 11.63 13.99
C THR A 258 -38.35 13.12 14.18
N THR A 259 -39.01 13.72 13.19
CA THR A 259 -39.43 15.12 13.24
C THR A 259 -40.44 15.26 14.37
N VAL A 260 -39.96 15.65 15.55
CA VAL A 260 -40.77 16.42 16.47
C VAL A 260 -40.86 17.80 15.81
N ASN A 261 -42.00 18.09 15.20
CA ASN A 261 -42.27 19.36 14.54
C ASN A 261 -41.99 20.52 15.49
N PHE A 262 -40.92 21.27 15.21
CA PHE A 262 -40.85 22.68 15.59
C PHE A 262 -40.74 23.45 14.30
N ASP A 263 -41.84 24.13 13.96
CA ASP A 263 -41.92 25.08 12.88
C ASP A 263 -40.85 26.16 13.08
N ASP A 264 -39.82 26.17 12.23
CA ASP A 264 -39.06 27.38 11.99
C ASP A 264 -38.63 27.45 10.52
N LYS A 265 -39.33 28.33 9.79
CA LYS A 265 -38.99 28.75 8.42
C LYS A 265 -37.64 29.45 8.43
N LYS A 266 -36.61 28.86 7.80
CA LYS A 266 -35.50 29.62 7.23
C LYS A 266 -34.91 28.95 5.99
N GLY A 267 -34.58 29.80 5.02
CA GLY A 267 -34.43 29.47 3.59
C GLY A 267 -33.38 28.42 3.25
N SER A 268 -33.78 27.50 2.37
CA SER A 268 -32.93 26.47 1.78
C SER A 268 -32.04 27.06 0.69
N SER A 269 -30.75 27.28 1.01
CA SER A 269 -29.70 27.28 0.00
C SER A 269 -29.20 25.85 -0.14
N SER A 270 -29.82 25.08 -1.05
CA SER A 270 -29.45 23.69 -1.36
C SER A 270 -28.08 23.65 -2.06
N THR A 271 -27.00 23.73 -1.28
CA THR A 271 -25.68 23.33 -1.74
C THR A 271 -25.60 21.80 -1.64
N LYS A 272 -25.75 21.11 -2.79
CA LYS A 272 -25.54 19.65 -2.86
C LYS A 272 -24.15 19.31 -2.32
N THR A 273 -24.07 18.61 -1.19
CA THR A 273 -22.81 18.20 -0.57
C THR A 273 -22.02 17.28 -1.52
N VAL A 274 -20.77 17.65 -1.82
CA VAL A 274 -19.92 16.92 -2.79
C VAL A 274 -19.41 15.58 -2.23
N HIS A 275 -19.13 15.54 -0.92
CA HIS A 275 -18.71 14.36 -0.17
C HIS A 275 -19.50 14.28 1.14
N HIS A 276 -19.68 13.07 1.68
CA HIS A 276 -20.36 12.87 2.96
C HIS A 276 -19.55 13.49 4.11
N PRO A 277 -20.17 14.25 5.04
CA PRO A 277 -19.47 14.86 6.18
C PRO A 277 -18.72 13.86 7.06
N LEU A 278 -19.23 12.62 7.18
CA LEU A 278 -18.56 11.54 7.92
C LEU A 278 -17.19 11.15 7.35
N LEU A 279 -16.90 11.51 6.09
CA LEU A 279 -15.57 11.32 5.49
C LEU A 279 -14.61 12.49 5.79
N LEU A 280 -15.15 13.60 6.30
CA LEU A 280 -14.45 14.88 6.48
C LEU A 280 -14.20 15.25 7.95
N GLN A 281 -14.77 14.48 8.88
CA GLN A 281 -14.51 14.54 10.31
C GLN A 281 -13.21 13.79 10.65
#